data_AF-A0A2N2I411-F1
#
_entry.id   AF-A0A2N2I411-F1
#
_cell.length_a   1.000
_cell.length_b   1.000
_cell.length_c   1.000
_cell.angle_alpha   90.00
_cell.angle_beta   90.00
_cell.angle_gamma   90.00
#
_symmetry.space_group_name_H-M   'P 1'
#
loop_
_entity.id
_entity.type
_entity.pdbx_description
1 polymer ?
#
loop_
_entity_poly.entity_id
_entity_poly.type
_entity_poly.pdbx_seq_one_letter_code
_entity_poly.pdbx_strand_id
1 'polypeptide(L)'
;METGQWAGPFDEPQLVVRQVQGGSLAFVLFPDSGLHDLEIEDRAAALAKSLRKDGKHNLIIGISTWGANRENDFIDRHGAAFDIILGSGPGPGYAGLFMRENSLLWVRAFTKGRNILGVTIPTLPEPGVKMIWEPQTTVFTAATPLGGEVVADPEIHAIFNP
;
A
#
# COMPACT_ATOMS: atom_id res chain seq x y z
N MET A 1 1.70 -5.39 24.91
CA MET A 1 1.82 -5.41 23.44
C MET A 1 3.21 -5.93 23.15
N GLU A 2 3.33 -7.18 22.71
CA GLU A 2 4.62 -7.72 22.30
C GLU A 2 5.13 -6.95 21.09
N THR A 3 6.42 -6.67 21.09
CA THR A 3 7.19 -6.08 20.00
C THR A 3 6.88 -6.78 18.69
N GLY A 4 6.56 -5.99 17.65
CA GLY A 4 6.05 -6.47 16.37
C GLY A 4 6.95 -7.54 15.75
N GLN A 5 6.49 -8.79 15.76
CA GLN A 5 7.13 -9.88 15.05
C GLN A 5 7.05 -9.58 13.56
N TRP A 6 8.22 -9.54 12.90
CA TRP A 6 8.30 -9.39 11.46
C TRP A 6 7.55 -10.54 10.80
N ALA A 7 6.65 -10.25 9.87
CA ALA A 7 5.81 -11.23 9.23
C ALA A 7 6.01 -11.14 7.71
N GLY A 8 6.73 -12.11 7.14
CA GLY A 8 6.88 -12.26 5.69
C GLY A 8 8.11 -13.08 5.23
N PRO A 9 8.12 -13.50 3.95
CA PRO A 9 7.00 -13.43 3.01
C PRO A 9 5.93 -14.51 3.28
N PHE A 10 4.67 -14.23 2.91
CA PHE A 10 3.53 -15.14 3.09
C PHE A 10 3.20 -15.88 1.79
N ASP A 11 2.73 -17.12 1.92
CA ASP A 11 2.25 -17.93 0.79
C ASP A 11 0.79 -17.57 0.38
N GLU A 12 0.05 -16.93 1.27
CA GLU A 12 -1.36 -16.56 1.11
C GLU A 12 -1.59 -15.09 1.45
N PRO A 13 -2.53 -14.39 0.77
CA PRO A 13 -2.86 -13.01 1.09
C PRO A 13 -3.36 -12.88 2.52
N GLN A 14 -2.83 -11.90 3.25
CA GLN A 14 -3.19 -11.65 4.64
C GLN A 14 -3.98 -10.36 4.77
N LEU A 15 -4.98 -10.37 5.64
CA LEU A 15 -5.72 -9.17 6.03
C LEU A 15 -5.15 -8.60 7.33
N VAL A 16 -4.77 -7.33 7.29
CA VAL A 16 -4.47 -6.55 8.48
C VAL A 16 -5.43 -5.38 8.55
N VAL A 17 -6.27 -5.35 9.59
CA VAL A 17 -7.17 -4.21 9.84
C VAL A 17 -6.52 -3.25 10.83
N ARG A 18 -6.66 -1.95 10.57
CA ARG A 18 -6.27 -0.88 11.49
C ARG A 18 -7.46 0.03 11.77
N GLN A 19 -7.75 0.22 13.05
CA GLN A 19 -8.70 1.22 13.50
C GLN A 19 -7.99 2.56 13.56
N VAL A 20 -8.64 3.59 13.02
CA VAL A 20 -8.16 4.97 13.02
C VAL A 20 -9.27 5.88 13.50
N GLN A 21 -8.95 7.13 13.83
CA GLN A 21 -9.97 8.10 14.17
C GLN A 21 -10.93 8.26 12.97
N GLY A 22 -12.21 8.00 13.19
CA GLY A 22 -13.25 8.11 12.16
C GLY A 22 -13.47 6.88 11.29
N GLY A 23 -12.78 5.75 11.52
CA GLY A 23 -13.07 4.54 10.75
C GLY A 23 -12.03 3.41 10.83
N SER A 24 -12.02 2.57 9.80
CA SER A 24 -11.11 1.43 9.67
C SER A 24 -10.50 1.32 8.27
N LEU A 25 -9.24 0.89 8.23
CA LEU A 25 -8.47 0.63 7.02
C LEU A 25 -8.20 -0.87 6.93
N ALA A 26 -8.47 -1.47 5.78
CA ALA A 26 -8.16 -2.87 5.49
C ALA A 26 -6.93 -2.95 4.59
N PHE A 27 -5.84 -3.50 5.11
CA PHE A 27 -4.63 -3.77 4.36
C PHE A 27 -4.64 -5.22 3.89
N VAL A 28 -4.57 -5.43 2.58
CA VAL A 28 -4.36 -6.73 1.96
C VAL A 28 -2.87 -6.85 1.65
N LEU A 29 -2.17 -7.64 2.44
CA LEU A 29 -0.76 -7.94 2.20
C LEU A 29 -0.68 -8.96 1.07
N PHE A 30 -0.02 -8.58 -0.01
CA PHE A 30 0.12 -9.47 -1.14
C PHE A 30 1.14 -10.56 -0.78
N PRO A 31 0.83 -11.82 -1.08
CA PRO A 31 1.75 -12.93 -0.87
C PRO A 31 2.96 -12.81 -1.81
N ASP A 32 4.11 -13.32 -1.38
CA ASP A 32 5.33 -13.30 -2.20
C ASP A 32 6.03 -14.66 -2.12
N SER A 33 5.59 -15.59 -2.95
CA SER A 33 6.21 -16.91 -3.10
C SER A 33 7.53 -16.86 -3.90
N GLY A 34 7.98 -15.67 -4.33
CA GLY A 34 9.10 -15.50 -5.25
C GLY A 34 8.80 -15.91 -6.70
N LEU A 35 7.60 -16.38 -6.99
CA LEU A 35 7.13 -16.79 -8.31
C LEU A 35 5.99 -15.90 -8.80
N HIS A 36 5.90 -15.72 -10.12
CA HIS A 36 4.72 -15.12 -10.73
C HIS A 36 3.64 -16.20 -10.86
N ASP A 37 2.63 -16.10 -10.00
CA ASP A 37 1.54 -17.06 -9.88
C ASP A 37 0.21 -16.29 -9.90
N LEU A 38 -0.55 -16.48 -10.98
CA LEU A 38 -1.82 -15.80 -11.19
C LEU A 38 -2.91 -16.27 -10.23
N GLU A 39 -2.86 -17.52 -9.75
CA GLU A 39 -3.85 -18.04 -8.80
C GLU A 39 -3.69 -17.35 -7.44
N ILE A 40 -2.44 -17.21 -7.00
CA ILE A 40 -2.08 -16.47 -5.79
C ILE A 40 -2.55 -14.99 -5.88
N GLU A 41 -2.35 -14.37 -7.03
CA GLU A 41 -2.81 -13.00 -7.31
C GLU A 41 -4.34 -12.89 -7.27
N ASP A 42 -5.03 -13.82 -7.93
CA ASP A 42 -6.48 -13.88 -7.95
C ASP A 42 -7.06 -14.03 -6.54
N ARG A 43 -6.37 -14.76 -5.66
CA ARG A 43 -6.75 -14.86 -4.23
C ARG A 43 -6.62 -13.53 -3.49
N ALA A 44 -5.55 -12.76 -3.73
CA ALA A 44 -5.40 -11.42 -3.16
C ALA A 44 -6.52 -10.48 -3.64
N ALA A 45 -6.84 -10.54 -4.94
CA ALA A 45 -7.95 -9.81 -5.53
C ALA A 45 -9.31 -10.25 -4.97
N ALA A 46 -9.52 -11.56 -4.78
CA ALA A 46 -10.76 -12.12 -4.24
C ALA A 46 -10.99 -11.67 -2.79
N LEU A 47 -9.93 -11.63 -1.96
CA LEU A 47 -10.00 -11.09 -0.61
C LEU A 47 -10.42 -9.61 -0.62
N ALA A 48 -9.80 -8.77 -1.45
CA ALA A 48 -10.16 -7.36 -1.58
C ALA A 48 -11.61 -7.17 -2.09
N LYS A 49 -12.06 -7.97 -3.06
CA LYS A 49 -13.45 -7.95 -3.55
C LYS A 49 -14.45 -8.33 -2.46
N SER A 50 -14.11 -9.33 -1.64
CA SER A 50 -14.93 -9.74 -0.49
C SER A 50 -15.07 -8.60 0.52
N LEU A 51 -13.95 -7.95 0.87
CA LEU A 51 -13.94 -6.80 1.78
C LEU A 51 -14.76 -5.63 1.24
N ARG A 52 -14.69 -5.37 -0.08
CA ARG A 52 -15.51 -4.34 -0.73
C ARG A 52 -16.99 -4.64 -0.61
N LYS A 53 -17.38 -5.90 -0.84
CA LYS A 53 -18.78 -6.34 -0.75
C LYS A 53 -19.32 -6.26 0.68
N ASP A 54 -18.48 -6.52 1.67
CA ASP A 54 -18.86 -6.42 3.09
C ASP A 54 -19.08 -4.97 3.54
N GLY A 55 -18.42 -4.00 2.89
CA GLY A 55 -18.69 -2.57 3.06
C GLY A 55 -18.32 -1.98 4.43
N LYS A 56 -17.57 -2.71 5.26
CA LYS A 56 -17.24 -2.29 6.64
C LYS A 56 -16.06 -1.33 6.76
N HIS A 57 -15.23 -1.25 5.71
CA HIS A 57 -13.98 -0.50 5.74
C HIS A 57 -14.07 0.76 4.89
N ASN A 58 -13.43 1.81 5.36
CA ASN A 58 -13.36 3.09 4.64
C ASN A 58 -12.46 2.93 3.41
N LEU A 59 -11.31 2.24 3.57
CA LEU A 59 -10.36 2.01 2.48
C LEU A 59 -9.87 0.58 2.46
N ILE A 60 -9.66 0.06 1.24
CA ILE A 60 -9.00 -1.22 0.97
C ILE A 60 -7.67 -0.93 0.28
N ILE A 61 -6.58 -1.29 0.94
CA ILE A 61 -5.20 -0.91 0.59
C ILE A 61 -4.41 -2.19 0.29
N GLY A 62 -3.86 -2.33 -0.91
CA GLY A 62 -2.95 -3.42 -1.25
C GLY A 62 -1.51 -3.08 -0.88
N ILE A 63 -0.74 -4.02 -0.35
CA ILE A 63 0.70 -3.88 -0.07
C ILE A 63 1.45 -4.93 -0.89
N SER A 64 2.32 -4.51 -1.81
CA SER A 64 2.96 -5.38 -2.79
C SER A 64 4.49 -5.23 -2.83
N THR A 65 5.18 -6.35 -3.07
CA THR A 65 6.64 -6.45 -3.31
C THR A 65 7.00 -6.89 -4.72
N TRP A 66 6.00 -7.11 -5.57
CA TRP A 66 6.12 -7.80 -6.85
C TRP A 66 6.88 -7.07 -7.96
N GLY A 67 7.14 -5.77 -7.80
CA GLY A 67 7.77 -4.98 -8.85
C GLY A 67 6.78 -4.44 -9.88
N ALA A 68 7.25 -3.44 -10.64
CA ALA A 68 6.40 -2.53 -11.42
C ALA A 68 5.50 -3.24 -12.42
N ASN A 69 6.09 -4.14 -13.20
CA ASN A 69 5.42 -4.75 -14.34
C ASN A 69 4.32 -5.68 -13.85
N ARG A 70 4.64 -6.56 -12.89
CA ARG A 70 3.69 -7.48 -12.28
C ARG A 70 2.57 -6.74 -11.54
N GLU A 71 2.90 -5.67 -10.82
CA GLU A 71 1.91 -4.80 -10.17
C GLU A 71 0.99 -4.11 -11.18
N ASN A 72 1.52 -3.60 -12.29
CA ASN A 72 0.73 -2.98 -13.35
C ASN A 72 -0.23 -3.99 -14.00
N ASP A 73 0.27 -5.18 -14.36
CA ASP A 73 -0.54 -6.25 -14.95
C ASP A 73 -1.63 -6.73 -13.99
N PHE A 74 -1.36 -6.74 -12.69
CA PHE A 74 -2.34 -7.00 -11.64
C PHE A 74 -3.38 -5.88 -11.54
N ILE A 75 -2.94 -4.62 -11.55
CA ILE A 75 -3.80 -3.43 -11.49
C ILE A 75 -4.78 -3.41 -12.67
N ASP A 76 -4.33 -3.75 -13.87
CA ASP A 76 -5.18 -3.76 -15.06
C ASP A 76 -6.33 -4.77 -14.94
N ARG A 77 -6.08 -5.93 -14.30
CA ARG A 77 -7.09 -6.97 -14.08
C ARG A 77 -7.94 -6.77 -12.84
N HIS A 78 -7.37 -6.26 -11.75
CA HIS A 78 -7.96 -6.35 -10.41
C HIS A 78 -7.94 -5.04 -9.60
N GLY A 79 -7.31 -3.98 -10.13
CA GLY A 79 -7.11 -2.72 -9.42
C GLY A 79 -8.40 -2.08 -8.89
N ALA A 80 -9.54 -2.31 -9.55
CA ALA A 80 -10.84 -1.77 -9.13
C ALA A 80 -11.25 -2.20 -7.70
N ALA A 81 -10.74 -3.33 -7.19
CA ALA A 81 -11.03 -3.78 -5.83
C ALA A 81 -10.36 -2.89 -4.75
N PHE A 82 -9.28 -2.20 -5.11
CA PHE A 82 -8.42 -1.45 -4.19
C PHE A 82 -8.58 0.05 -4.36
N ASP A 83 -8.52 0.80 -3.27
CA ASP A 83 -8.49 2.27 -3.31
C ASP A 83 -7.05 2.79 -3.43
N ILE A 84 -6.10 2.08 -2.82
CA ILE A 84 -4.68 2.40 -2.85
C ILE A 84 -3.89 1.09 -3.01
N ILE A 85 -2.81 1.10 -3.78
CA ILE A 85 -1.79 0.05 -3.76
C ILE A 85 -0.44 0.70 -3.42
N LEU A 86 0.20 0.19 -2.38
CA LEU A 86 1.58 0.54 -2.00
C LEU A 86 2.51 -0.55 -2.53
N GLY A 87 3.18 -0.26 -3.63
CA GLY A 87 4.08 -1.16 -4.33
C GLY A 87 5.56 -0.96 -3.99
N SER A 88 6.35 -1.97 -4.30
CA SER A 88 7.80 -1.96 -4.13
C SER A 88 8.44 -2.98 -5.09
N GLY A 89 9.61 -3.52 -4.76
CA GLY A 89 10.35 -4.43 -5.64
C GLY A 89 10.99 -3.74 -6.86
N PRO A 90 11.39 -4.52 -7.88
CA PRO A 90 12.05 -4.00 -9.08
C PRO A 90 11.22 -2.93 -9.83
N GLY A 91 11.92 -1.96 -10.43
CA GLY A 91 11.33 -0.91 -11.27
C GLY A 91 11.30 0.48 -10.63
N PRO A 92 10.63 1.46 -11.28
CA PRO A 92 10.65 2.87 -10.86
C PRO A 92 9.84 3.15 -9.59
N GLY A 93 10.19 4.20 -8.86
CA GLY A 93 9.36 4.71 -7.76
C GLY A 93 8.40 5.79 -8.24
N TYR A 94 7.24 5.89 -7.58
CA TYR A 94 6.22 6.92 -7.85
C TYR A 94 5.67 7.45 -6.52
N ALA A 95 5.67 8.78 -6.35
CA ALA A 95 5.01 9.40 -5.18
C ALA A 95 3.48 9.20 -5.23
N GLY A 96 2.90 9.07 -6.44
CA GLY A 96 1.52 8.67 -6.65
C GLY A 96 1.15 8.72 -8.13
N LEU A 97 0.57 7.63 -8.64
CA LEU A 97 -0.07 7.54 -9.94
C LEU A 97 -1.56 7.27 -9.74
N PHE A 98 -2.40 8.08 -10.38
CA PHE A 98 -3.84 7.91 -10.36
C PHE A 98 -4.25 7.01 -11.53
N MET A 99 -4.79 5.85 -11.20
CA MET A 99 -5.17 4.78 -12.13
C MET A 99 -6.68 4.61 -12.10
N ARG A 100 -7.24 3.93 -13.12
CA ARG A 100 -8.65 3.52 -13.14
C ARG A 100 -9.61 4.69 -12.93
N GLU A 101 -9.53 5.70 -13.79
CA GLU A 101 -10.37 6.89 -13.70
C GLU A 101 -10.27 7.56 -12.31
N ASN A 102 -9.05 7.59 -11.78
CA ASN A 102 -8.69 8.05 -10.43
C ASN A 102 -9.32 7.27 -9.27
N SER A 103 -9.93 6.10 -9.49
CA SER A 103 -10.48 5.28 -8.41
C SER A 103 -9.44 4.41 -7.68
N LEU A 104 -8.18 4.43 -8.14
CA LEU A 104 -7.05 3.75 -7.53
C LEU A 104 -5.83 4.68 -7.51
N LEU A 105 -5.22 4.84 -6.33
CA LEU A 105 -3.91 5.48 -6.19
C LEU A 105 -2.81 4.42 -6.08
N TRP A 106 -1.84 4.43 -6.98
CA TRP A 106 -0.68 3.56 -6.92
C TRP A 106 0.56 4.35 -6.49
N VAL A 107 1.14 3.98 -5.35
CA VAL A 107 2.34 4.60 -4.79
C VAL A 107 3.44 3.55 -4.74
N ARG A 108 4.65 3.88 -5.18
CA ARG A 108 5.76 2.93 -5.21
C ARG A 108 7.02 3.49 -4.60
N ALA A 109 7.57 2.77 -3.62
CA ALA A 109 8.78 3.15 -2.94
C ALA A 109 9.96 3.35 -3.92
N PHE A 110 10.73 4.44 -3.71
CA PHE A 110 12.01 4.60 -4.40
C PHE A 110 13.05 3.64 -3.83
N THR A 111 14.01 3.25 -4.66
CA THR A 111 15.02 2.25 -4.26
C THR A 111 15.96 2.76 -3.16
N LYS A 112 16.52 1.81 -2.41
CA LYS A 112 17.57 2.04 -1.39
C LYS A 112 17.16 2.94 -0.22
N GLY A 113 15.86 2.99 0.10
CA GLY A 113 15.38 3.76 1.27
C GLY A 113 15.69 5.26 1.18
N ARG A 114 15.84 5.80 -0.03
CA ARG A 114 16.24 7.21 -0.22
C ARG A 114 15.14 8.21 0.06
N ASN A 115 13.89 7.78 0.16
CA ASN A 115 12.75 8.66 0.37
C ASN A 115 11.73 8.01 1.30
N ILE A 116 11.05 8.83 2.08
CA ILE A 116 9.78 8.47 2.73
C ILE A 116 8.65 8.91 1.79
N LEU A 117 7.74 7.99 1.49
CA LEU A 117 6.51 8.32 0.77
C LEU A 117 5.38 8.54 1.76
N GLY A 118 4.67 9.65 1.59
CA GLY A 118 3.50 10.00 2.39
C GLY A 118 2.25 10.02 1.52
N VAL A 119 1.17 9.45 2.05
CA VAL A 119 -0.19 9.60 1.49
C VAL A 119 -1.06 10.16 2.60
N THR A 120 -1.53 11.38 2.41
CA THR A 120 -2.38 12.10 3.37
C THR A 120 -3.78 12.19 2.80
N ILE A 121 -4.75 11.71 3.58
CA ILE A 121 -6.17 11.72 3.25
C ILE A 121 -6.85 12.56 4.33
N PRO A 122 -7.25 13.81 4.03
CA PRO A 122 -7.77 14.73 5.05
C PRO A 122 -9.09 14.26 5.64
N THR A 123 -9.92 13.59 4.84
CA THR A 123 -11.22 13.05 5.25
C THR A 123 -11.36 11.64 4.69
N LEU A 124 -11.58 10.66 5.56
CA LEU A 124 -11.87 9.30 5.13
C LEU A 124 -13.22 9.25 4.41
N PRO A 125 -13.36 8.46 3.33
CA PRO A 125 -14.67 8.19 2.76
C PRO A 125 -15.51 7.39 3.75
N GLU A 126 -16.82 7.43 3.62
CA GLU A 126 -17.71 6.57 4.42
C GLU A 126 -17.40 5.08 4.15
N PRO A 127 -17.57 4.19 5.15
CA PRO A 127 -17.38 2.76 4.96
C PRO A 127 -18.16 2.22 3.75
N GLY A 128 -17.48 1.42 2.92
CA GLY A 128 -18.07 0.80 1.73
C GLY A 128 -18.19 1.71 0.50
N VAL A 129 -18.02 3.02 0.65
CA VAL A 129 -18.01 3.96 -0.48
C VAL A 129 -16.68 3.85 -1.23
N LYS A 130 -16.75 3.70 -2.55
CA LYS A 130 -15.56 3.69 -3.42
C LYS A 130 -15.05 5.11 -3.61
N MET A 131 -13.77 5.34 -3.35
CA MET A 131 -13.17 6.66 -3.53
C MET A 131 -12.86 6.95 -5.00
N ILE A 132 -13.09 8.19 -5.41
CA ILE A 132 -12.51 8.78 -6.62
C ILE A 132 -11.55 9.87 -6.15
N TRP A 133 -10.27 9.70 -6.44
CA TRP A 133 -9.23 10.58 -5.96
C TRP A 133 -9.15 11.85 -6.80
N GLU A 134 -9.27 12.97 -6.13
CA GLU A 134 -8.93 14.30 -6.64
C GLU A 134 -7.58 14.74 -6.05
N PRO A 135 -6.52 14.83 -6.86
CA PRO A 135 -5.20 15.23 -6.41
C PRO A 135 -5.24 16.62 -5.75
N GLN A 136 -4.56 16.77 -4.61
CA GLN A 136 -4.49 18.03 -3.84
C GLN A 136 -5.82 18.49 -3.23
N THR A 137 -6.86 17.65 -3.27
CA THR A 137 -8.16 17.91 -2.62
C THR A 137 -8.49 16.79 -1.65
N THR A 138 -8.66 15.58 -2.17
CA THR A 138 -9.05 14.39 -1.39
C THR A 138 -7.85 13.54 -0.99
N VAL A 139 -6.71 13.74 -1.63
CA VAL A 139 -5.45 13.08 -1.30
C VAL A 139 -4.25 13.93 -1.68
N PHE A 140 -3.24 13.91 -0.81
CA PHE A 140 -1.96 14.54 -1.01
C PHE A 140 -0.87 13.47 -0.95
N THR A 141 0.04 13.49 -1.92
CA THR A 141 1.17 12.58 -1.94
C THR A 141 2.48 13.36 -1.82
N ALA A 142 3.45 12.77 -1.12
CA ALA A 142 4.75 13.37 -0.90
C ALA A 142 5.86 12.32 -1.06
N ALA A 143 7.02 12.77 -1.54
CA ALA A 143 8.26 12.01 -1.51
C ALA A 143 9.33 12.87 -0.84
N THR A 144 9.62 12.57 0.42
CA THR A 144 10.59 13.30 1.22
C THR A 144 11.94 12.59 1.15
N PRO A 145 12.98 13.19 0.57
CA PRO A 145 14.30 12.57 0.49
C PRO A 145 14.94 12.45 1.87
N LEU A 146 15.53 11.29 2.14
CA LEU A 146 16.31 10.97 3.33
C LEU A 146 17.79 11.20 3.05
N GLY A 147 18.49 11.87 3.97
CA GLY A 147 19.92 12.22 3.86
C GLY A 147 20.23 13.73 3.77
N GLY A 148 19.19 14.58 3.75
CA GLY A 148 19.32 16.04 3.88
C GLY A 148 18.91 16.52 5.28
N GLU A 149 17.78 17.20 5.36
CA GLU A 149 17.25 17.82 6.59
C GLU A 149 16.71 16.81 7.61
N VAL A 150 16.46 15.56 7.21
CA VAL A 150 16.01 14.50 8.11
C VAL A 150 17.23 13.94 8.84
N VAL A 151 17.38 14.32 10.10
CA VAL A 151 18.44 13.84 11.00
C VAL A 151 18.26 12.34 11.26
N ALA A 152 19.38 11.62 11.35
CA ALA A 152 19.37 10.22 11.72
C ALA A 152 18.84 10.05 13.15
N ASP A 153 17.96 9.07 13.35
CA ASP A 153 17.53 8.69 14.69
C ASP A 153 18.72 8.13 15.49
N PRO A 154 19.04 8.68 16.68
CA PRO A 154 20.23 8.29 17.43
C PRO A 154 20.15 6.86 17.96
N GLU A 155 18.97 6.35 18.29
CA GLU A 155 18.80 4.98 18.78
C GLU A 155 19.02 3.98 17.64
N ILE A 156 18.46 4.26 16.46
CA ILE A 156 18.71 3.44 15.26
C ILE A 156 20.16 3.54 14.81
N HIS A 157 20.77 4.73 14.88
CA HIS A 157 22.18 4.92 14.51
C HIS A 157 23.12 4.08 15.38
N ALA A 158 22.85 3.98 16.68
CA ALA A 158 23.61 3.15 17.61
C ALA A 158 23.52 1.65 17.28
N ILE A 159 22.39 1.16 16.76
CA ILE A 159 22.24 -0.25 16.34
C ILE A 159 23.22 -0.61 15.21
N PHE A 160 23.50 0.34 14.30
CA PHE A 160 24.41 0.12 13.17
C PHE A 160 25.87 0.55 13.44
N ASN A 161 26.12 1.22 14.56
CA ASN A 161 27.45 1.70 14.99
C ASN A 161 27.68 1.37 16.48
N PRO A 162 27.91 0.08 16.81
CA PRO A 162 28.05 -0.40 18.19
C PRO A 162 29.37 0.01 18.85
#